data_AF-A0A924CBG3-F1
#
_entry.id   AF-A0A924CBG3-F1
#
_cell.length_a   1.000
_cell.length_b   1.000
_cell.length_c   1.000
_cell.angle_alpha   90.00
_cell.angle_beta   90.00
_cell.angle_gamma   90.00
#
_symmetry.space_group_name_H-M   'P 1'
#
loop_
_entity.id
_entity.type
_entity.pdbx_description
1 polymer ?
#
loop_
_entity_poly.entity_id
_entity_poly.type
_entity_poly.pdbx_seq_one_letter_code
_entity_poly.pdbx_strand_id
1 'polypeptide(L)'
;LWHVVTGYGLDSLGEACLVAFSYPQTRSLGWAFIAVGAAIKSRQAPTRQPYVAAIREGYARGRAAAWLPGVDWVALLPQPLEAVRAQLGLAPPPVYLSIPVDQRGNAVPKG
;
A
#
# COMPACT_ATOMS: atom_id res chain seq x y z
N LEU A 1 9.31 -7.92 -1.68
CA LEU A 1 9.59 -7.73 -0.23
C LEU A 1 8.63 -6.73 0.41
N TRP A 2 8.56 -5.48 -0.07
CA TRP A 2 7.75 -4.45 0.60
C TRP A 2 6.28 -4.81 0.79
N HIS A 3 5.61 -5.44 -0.19
CA HIS A 3 4.25 -5.99 -0.02
C HIS A 3 4.08 -6.83 1.25
N VAL A 4 5.04 -7.73 1.52
CA VAL A 4 5.02 -8.61 2.69
C VAL A 4 5.15 -7.81 3.98
N VAL A 5 6.12 -6.89 4.02
CA VAL A 5 6.40 -6.11 5.24
C VAL A 5 5.30 -5.08 5.51
N THR A 6 4.75 -4.43 4.49
CA THR A 6 3.66 -3.46 4.63
C THR A 6 2.28 -4.10 4.78
N GLY A 7 2.13 -5.38 4.42
CA GLY A 7 0.87 -6.12 4.47
C GLY A 7 -0.09 -5.83 3.31
N TYR A 8 0.42 -5.32 2.18
CA TYR A 8 -0.37 -5.11 0.97
C TYR A 8 -0.28 -6.31 0.04
N GLY A 9 -1.42 -6.75 -0.49
CA GLY A 9 -1.49 -7.83 -1.46
C GLY A 9 -0.95 -7.40 -2.82
N LEU A 10 -0.84 -8.37 -3.73
CA LEU A 10 -0.50 -8.15 -5.15
C LEU A 10 -1.76 -7.89 -6.00
N ASP A 11 -2.85 -7.48 -5.35
CA ASP A 11 -4.08 -7.06 -6.01
C ASP A 11 -4.01 -5.57 -6.37
N SER A 12 -4.95 -5.13 -7.20
CA SER A 12 -4.97 -3.77 -7.70
C SER A 12 -5.05 -2.69 -6.61
N LEU A 13 -5.70 -2.97 -5.48
CA LEU A 13 -5.77 -2.03 -4.37
C LEU A 13 -4.47 -2.04 -3.57
N GLY A 14 -3.90 -3.23 -3.34
CA GLY A 14 -2.63 -3.42 -2.65
C GLY A 14 -1.49 -2.70 -3.36
N GLU A 15 -1.43 -2.78 -4.69
CA GLU A 15 -0.49 -2.01 -5.52
C GLU A 15 -0.68 -0.49 -5.33
N ALA A 16 -1.93 -0.01 -5.41
CA ALA A 16 -2.22 1.41 -5.22
C ALA A 16 -1.82 1.90 -3.81
N CYS A 17 -2.10 1.11 -2.77
CA CYS A 17 -1.71 1.42 -1.40
C CYS A 17 -0.18 1.37 -1.19
N LEU A 18 0.52 0.43 -1.83
CA LEU A 18 1.98 0.35 -1.75
C LEU A 18 2.65 1.53 -2.44
N VAL A 19 2.15 1.95 -3.61
CA VAL A 19 2.66 3.15 -4.27
C VAL A 19 2.37 4.39 -3.43
N ALA A 20 1.18 4.51 -2.85
CA ALA A 20 0.86 5.58 -1.90
C ALA A 20 1.84 5.63 -0.73
N PHE A 21 2.17 4.47 -0.16
CA PHE A 21 3.16 4.31 0.89
C PHE A 21 4.58 4.71 0.46
N SER A 22 4.99 4.37 -0.77
CA SER A 22 6.36 4.61 -1.27
C SER A 22 6.68 6.08 -1.59
N TYR A 23 5.65 6.91 -1.76
CA TYR A 23 5.81 8.30 -2.14
C TYR A 23 6.57 9.17 -1.12
N PRO A 24 6.17 9.22 0.16
CA PRO A 24 6.94 9.99 1.16
C PRO A 24 8.36 9.44 1.37
N GLN A 25 8.59 8.18 1.00
CA GLN A 25 9.87 7.48 1.16
C GLN A 25 10.88 7.82 0.06
N THR A 26 10.41 8.04 -1.18
CA THR A 26 11.28 8.16 -2.36
C THR A 26 11.09 9.45 -3.16
N ARG A 27 9.97 10.17 -2.94
CA ARG A 27 9.52 11.30 -3.77
C ARG A 27 9.49 11.00 -5.27
N SER A 28 9.40 9.74 -5.68
CA SER A 28 9.42 9.33 -7.08
C SER A 28 8.08 9.60 -7.78
N LEU A 29 8.14 10.03 -9.04
CA LEU A 29 7.03 10.48 -9.90
C LEU A 29 5.98 9.39 -10.24
N GLY A 30 6.14 8.15 -9.77
CA GLY A 30 5.18 7.05 -10.01
C GLY A 30 3.75 7.33 -9.53
N TRP A 31 3.58 8.34 -8.67
CA TRP A 31 2.29 8.81 -8.16
C TRP A 31 1.38 9.44 -9.22
N ALA A 32 1.92 10.08 -10.25
CA ALA A 32 1.10 10.70 -11.29
C ALA A 32 0.30 9.64 -12.07
N PHE A 33 0.91 8.48 -12.29
CA PHE A 33 0.28 7.38 -13.02
C PHE A 33 -0.87 6.73 -12.21
N ILE A 34 -0.69 6.58 -10.90
CA ILE A 34 -1.67 5.93 -10.01
C ILE A 34 -2.81 6.88 -9.63
N ALA A 35 -2.52 8.16 -9.38
CA ALA A 35 -3.55 9.16 -9.08
C ALA A 35 -4.51 9.35 -10.27
N VAL A 36 -3.99 9.35 -11.50
CA VAL A 36 -4.80 9.42 -12.73
C VAL A 36 -5.64 8.15 -12.91
N GLY A 37 -5.04 6.96 -12.73
CA GLY A 37 -5.77 5.69 -12.81
C GLY A 37 -6.89 5.55 -11.77
N ALA A 38 -6.64 5.95 -10.53
CA ALA A 38 -7.62 5.92 -9.44
C ALA A 38 -8.76 6.95 -9.63
N ALA A 39 -8.45 8.15 -10.11
CA ALA A 39 -9.45 9.21 -10.34
C ALA A 39 -10.40 8.88 -11.49
N ILE A 40 -9.90 8.30 -12.58
CA ILE A 40 -10.73 7.87 -13.72
C ILE A 40 -11.69 6.75 -13.29
N LYS A 41 -11.24 5.83 -12.42
CA LYS A 41 -12.03 4.65 -12.04
C LYS A 41 -13.02 4.88 -10.89
N SER A 42 -12.73 5.82 -9.98
CA SER A 42 -13.65 6.27 -8.93
C SER A 42 -14.99 6.79 -9.48
N ARG A 43 -15.02 7.19 -10.77
CA ARG A 43 -16.24 7.64 -11.45
C ARG A 43 -17.08 6.49 -12.02
N GLN A 44 -16.58 5.26 -12.06
CA GLN A 44 -17.20 4.13 -12.79
C GLN A 44 -17.56 2.93 -11.89
N ALA A 45 -17.13 2.87 -10.64
CA ALA A 45 -17.39 1.72 -9.75
C ALA A 45 -18.77 1.83 -9.05
N PRO A 46 -19.65 0.81 -9.14
CA PRO A 46 -20.97 0.82 -8.48
C PRO A 46 -20.92 0.63 -6.95
N THR A 47 -19.77 0.19 -6.40
CA THR A 47 -19.68 -0.35 -5.04
C THR A 47 -19.04 0.63 -4.06
N ARG A 48 -19.74 0.89 -2.93
CA ARG A 48 -19.41 1.82 -1.82
C ARG A 48 -18.15 1.45 -0.99
N GLN A 49 -17.23 0.64 -1.49
CA GLN A 49 -16.05 0.24 -0.71
C GLN A 49 -15.10 1.44 -0.49
N PRO A 50 -14.42 1.53 0.66
CA PRO A 50 -13.61 2.69 1.05
C PRO A 50 -12.21 2.71 0.37
N TYR A 51 -12.14 2.48 -0.94
CA TYR A 51 -10.87 2.38 -1.69
C TYR A 51 -9.99 3.62 -1.53
N VAL A 52 -10.58 4.82 -1.62
CA VAL A 52 -9.84 6.08 -1.46
C VAL A 52 -9.29 6.23 -0.04
N ALA A 53 -10.05 5.78 0.97
CA ALA A 53 -9.58 5.81 2.36
C ALA A 53 -8.41 4.85 2.58
N ALA A 54 -8.44 3.64 1.99
CA ALA A 54 -7.33 2.69 2.04
C ALA A 54 -6.05 3.26 1.40
N ILE A 55 -6.17 3.96 0.27
CA ILE A 55 -5.03 4.62 -0.39
C ILE A 55 -4.46 5.75 0.47
N ARG A 56 -5.33 6.57 1.07
CA ARG A 56 -4.92 7.66 2.00
C ARG A 56 -4.25 7.11 3.25
N GLU A 57 -4.74 6.00 3.79
CA GLU A 57 -4.10 5.25 4.87
C GLU A 57 -2.69 4.83 4.45
N GLY A 58 -2.51 4.30 3.23
CA GLY A 58 -1.20 3.91 2.73
C GLY A 58 -0.20 5.05 2.69
N TYR A 59 -0.61 6.23 2.23
CA TYR A 59 0.22 7.44 2.28
C TYR A 59 0.57 7.84 3.72
N ALA A 60 -0.41 7.84 4.63
CA ALA A 60 -0.17 8.19 6.03
C ALA A 60 0.82 7.22 6.70
N ARG A 61 0.66 5.91 6.47
CA ARG A 61 1.59 4.86 6.93
C ARG A 61 2.98 5.06 6.36
N GLY A 62 3.11 5.38 5.07
CA GLY A 62 4.39 5.64 4.42
C GLY A 62 5.15 6.81 5.03
N ARG A 63 4.46 7.85 5.50
CA ARG A 63 5.10 8.98 6.21
C ARG A 63 5.55 8.65 7.62
N ALA A 64 4.84 7.74 8.30
CA ALA A 64 5.11 7.36 9.68
C ALA A 64 6.16 6.24 9.79
N ALA A 65 6.36 5.46 8.73
CA ALA A 65 7.31 4.37 8.69
C ALA A 65 8.77 4.85 8.61
N ALA A 66 9.69 3.98 9.03
CA ALA A 66 11.13 4.15 8.80
C ALA A 66 11.46 4.31 7.31
N TRP A 67 12.67 4.79 6.99
CA TRP A 67 13.10 4.96 5.61
C TRP A 67 13.49 3.61 4.97
N LEU A 68 12.53 2.92 4.36
CA LEU A 68 12.68 1.55 3.83
C LEU A 68 13.82 1.39 2.77
N PRO A 69 14.09 2.35 1.88
CA PRO A 69 15.19 2.24 0.92
C PRO A 69 16.58 2.09 1.56
N GLY A 70 16.79 2.62 2.76
CA GLY A 70 18.06 2.56 3.48
C GLY A 70 18.22 1.36 4.41
N VAL A 71 17.24 0.45 4.45
CA VAL A 71 17.22 -0.70 5.35
C VAL A 71 18.15 -1.81 4.83
N ASP A 72 18.98 -2.36 5.71
CA ASP A 72 19.73 -3.59 5.43
C ASP A 72 18.78 -4.81 5.51
N TRP A 73 18.17 -5.12 4.37
CA TRP A 73 17.22 -6.22 4.27
C TRP A 73 17.86 -7.58 4.52
N VAL A 74 19.14 -7.78 4.18
CA VAL A 74 19.82 -9.07 4.36
C VAL A 74 19.93 -9.42 5.85
N ALA A 75 20.22 -8.41 6.68
CA ALA A 75 20.24 -8.55 8.14
C ALA A 75 18.85 -8.77 8.78
N LEU A 76 17.78 -8.33 8.11
CA LEU A 76 16.40 -8.48 8.60
C LEU A 76 15.72 -9.77 8.14
N LEU A 77 16.15 -10.37 7.02
CA LEU A 77 15.59 -11.62 6.50
C LEU A 77 15.47 -12.78 7.51
N PRO A 78 16.45 -13.04 8.40
CA PRO A 78 16.33 -14.12 9.37
C PRO A 78 15.40 -13.79 10.56
N GLN A 79 14.95 -12.55 10.69
CA GLN A 79 14.13 -12.12 11.82
C GLN A 79 12.64 -12.42 11.60
N PRO A 80 11.86 -12.64 12.68
CA PRO A 80 10.41 -12.77 12.57
C PRO A 80 9.77 -11.53 11.94
N LEU A 81 8.81 -11.74 11.02
CA LEU A 81 8.16 -10.66 10.28
C LEU A 81 7.58 -9.55 11.19
N GLU A 82 6.98 -9.94 12.32
CA GLU A 82 6.38 -8.97 13.23
C GLU A 82 7.42 -8.14 13.99
N ALA A 83 8.59 -8.72 14.27
CA ALA A 83 9.71 -7.96 14.84
C ALA A 83 10.25 -6.94 13.82
N VAL A 84 10.40 -7.34 12.55
CA VAL A 84 10.79 -6.44 11.46
C VAL A 84 9.78 -5.31 11.29
N ARG A 85 8.48 -5.61 11.32
CA ARG A 85 7.42 -4.59 11.23
C ARG A 85 7.47 -3.61 12.41
N ALA A 86 7.65 -4.11 13.62
CA ALA A 86 7.79 -3.25 14.80
C ALA A 86 9.00 -2.31 14.69
N GLN A 87 10.16 -2.83 14.26
CA GLN A 87 11.37 -2.04 14.04
C GLN A 87 11.18 -0.93 12.99
N LEU A 88 10.41 -1.21 11.93
CA LEU A 88 10.17 -0.26 10.84
C LEU A 88 8.96 0.66 11.07
N GLY A 89 8.27 0.56 12.22
CA GLY A 89 7.07 1.34 12.51
C GLY A 89 5.86 0.96 11.63
N LEU A 90 5.79 -0.29 11.18
CA LEU A 90 4.76 -0.79 10.26
C LEU A 90 3.63 -1.48 11.01
N ALA A 91 2.66 -0.70 11.51
CA ALA A 91 1.40 -1.24 12.03
C ALA A 91 0.53 -1.80 10.88
N PRO A 92 -0.38 -2.78 11.12
CA PRO A 92 -1.30 -3.29 10.10
C PRO A 92 -2.12 -2.19 9.42
N PRO A 93 -2.54 -2.34 8.15
CA PRO A 93 -3.46 -1.39 7.49
C PRO A 93 -4.94 -1.77 7.68
N PRO A 94 -5.64 -1.27 8.70
CA PRO A 94 -7.02 -1.67 9.00
C PRO A 94 -8.00 -1.37 7.87
N VAL A 95 -7.89 -0.23 7.17
CA VAL A 95 -8.85 0.14 6.12
C VAL A 95 -8.66 -0.71 4.86
N TYR A 96 -7.42 -1.00 4.49
CA TYR A 96 -7.15 -1.96 3.42
C TYR A 96 -7.65 -3.37 3.78
N LEU A 97 -7.41 -3.82 5.02
CA LEU A 97 -7.80 -5.16 5.47
C LEU A 97 -9.32 -5.31 5.61
N SER A 98 -10.07 -4.24 5.86
CA SER A 98 -11.53 -4.29 5.95
C SER A 98 -12.21 -4.56 4.60
N ILE A 99 -11.52 -4.34 3.48
CA ILE A 99 -12.05 -4.61 2.14
C ILE A 99 -11.88 -6.10 1.83
N PRO A 100 -12.95 -6.84 1.48
CA PRO A 100 -12.87 -8.27 1.13
C PRO A 100 -11.92 -8.54 -0.03
N VAL A 101 -11.15 -9.64 0.04
CA VAL A 101 -10.09 -9.98 -0.93
C VAL A 101 -10.61 -10.04 -2.37
N ASP A 102 -11.80 -10.61 -2.57
CA ASP A 102 -12.50 -10.70 -3.86
C ASP A 102 -12.85 -9.34 -4.47
N GLN A 103 -12.91 -8.28 -3.63
CA GLN A 103 -13.24 -6.92 -4.06
C GLN A 103 -11.99 -6.04 -4.24
N ARG A 104 -10.85 -6.42 -3.69
CA ARG A 104 -9.60 -5.65 -3.82
C ARG A 104 -9.07 -5.61 -5.25
N GLY A 105 -9.34 -6.66 -6.03
CA GLY A 105 -9.03 -6.73 -7.47
C GLY A 105 -9.92 -5.83 -8.35
N ASN A 106 -11.01 -5.29 -7.80
CA ASN A 106 -11.91 -4.41 -8.53
C ASN A 106 -11.51 -2.93 -8.43
N ALA A 107 -10.40 -2.62 -7.74
CA ALA A 107 -9.91 -1.26 -7.56
C ALA A 107 -9.23 -0.67 -8.83
N VAL A 108 -8.63 -1.48 -9.71
CA VAL A 108 -7.99 -1.05 -11.01
C VAL A 108 -8.49 -1.94 -12.18
N PRO A 109 -8.76 -1.43 -13.40
CA PRO A 109 -9.33 -2.27 -14.46
C PRO A 109 -8.32 -3.34 -14.88
N LYS A 110 -8.81 -4.54 -15.24
CA LYS A 110 -8.01 -5.48 -16.03
C LYS A 110 -7.96 -4.94 -17.45
N GLY A 111 -6.75 -4.77 -18.00
CA GLY A 111 -6.55 -4.44 -19.40
C GLY A 111 -7.05 -5.53 -20.34
#